data_AF-A0A379XXF6-F1
#
_entry.id   AF-A0A379XXF6-F1
#
_cell.length_a   1.000
_cell.length_b   1.000
_cell.length_c   1.000
_cell.angle_alpha   90.00
_cell.angle_beta   90.00
_cell.angle_gamma   90.00
#
_symmetry.space_group_name_H-M   'P 1'
#
loop_
_entity.id
_entity.type
_entity.pdbx_description
1 polymer ?
#
loop_
_entity_poly.entity_id
_entity_poly.type
_entity_poly.pdbx_seq_one_letter_code
_entity_poly.pdbx_strand_id
1 'polypeptide(L)'
;MFSDMPRKHYDEELAHHQEGLLDIIQRAGINVLWNDNDGGCKGACDRVPHQNVTELNLPGQCIDGECYDEVLFHGLEDYIDHLKGDGVIVLHTIGSPRPDVLQPLSTAV
;
A
#
# COMPACT_ATOMS: atom_id res chain seq x y z
N MET A 1 0.92 4.57 -12.41
CA MET A 1 1.30 3.15 -12.62
C MET A 1 0.10 2.22 -12.68
N PHE A 2 -1.08 2.61 -12.17
CA PHE A 2 -2.27 1.75 -12.15
C PHE A 2 -3.31 2.08 -13.25
N SER A 3 -3.06 3.09 -14.09
CA SER A 3 -3.84 3.38 -15.29
C SER A 3 -3.23 2.70 -16.51
N ASP A 4 -4.04 2.45 -17.54
CA ASP A 4 -3.60 2.05 -18.89
C ASP A 4 -2.95 3.19 -19.69
N MET A 5 -3.09 4.43 -19.22
CA MET A 5 -2.54 5.62 -19.85
C MET A 5 -1.01 5.73 -19.73
N PRO A 6 -0.29 6.06 -20.82
CA PRO A 6 1.14 6.37 -20.74
C PRO A 6 1.37 7.73 -20.08
N ARG A 7 2.52 7.91 -19.43
CA ARG A 7 2.89 9.14 -18.68
C ARG A 7 2.61 10.45 -19.43
N LYS A 8 2.88 10.51 -20.74
CA LYS A 8 2.71 11.74 -21.55
C LYS A 8 1.25 12.13 -21.78
N HIS A 9 0.33 11.19 -21.62
CA HIS A 9 -1.10 11.36 -21.88
C HIS A 9 -1.93 10.93 -20.66
N TYR A 10 -1.33 11.02 -19.47
CA TYR A 10 -2.05 10.76 -18.23
C TYR A 10 -3.07 11.89 -17.99
N ASP A 11 -4.30 11.50 -17.73
CA ASP A 11 -5.40 12.36 -17.32
C ASP A 11 -5.92 11.85 -15.97
N GLU A 12 -5.83 12.69 -14.94
CA GLU A 12 -6.21 12.35 -13.57
C GLU A 12 -7.71 12.13 -13.43
N GLU A 13 -8.53 13.02 -14.01
CA GLU A 13 -9.98 12.93 -13.93
C GLU A 13 -10.47 11.66 -14.62
N LEU A 14 -9.95 11.37 -15.81
CA LEU A 14 -10.26 10.12 -16.51
C LEU A 14 -9.81 8.90 -15.70
N ALA A 15 -8.61 8.92 -15.11
CA ALA A 15 -8.09 7.81 -14.31
C ALA A 15 -9.02 7.45 -13.15
N HIS A 16 -9.64 8.44 -12.50
CA HIS A 16 -10.59 8.19 -11.41
C HIS A 16 -11.91 7.57 -11.88
N HIS A 17 -12.32 7.82 -13.13
CA HIS A 17 -13.60 7.40 -13.68
C HIS A 17 -13.54 6.13 -14.56
N GLN A 18 -12.38 5.49 -14.66
CA GLN A 18 -12.21 4.24 -15.42
C GLN A 18 -11.56 3.15 -14.57
N GLU A 19 -11.68 1.90 -15.03
CA GLU A 19 -11.00 0.76 -14.42
C GLU A 19 -9.47 0.90 -14.58
N GLY A 20 -8.76 0.69 -13.48
CA GLY A 20 -7.31 0.54 -13.45
C GLY A 20 -6.88 -0.92 -13.39
N LEU A 21 -5.57 -1.13 -13.26
CA LEU A 21 -4.95 -2.45 -13.21
C LEU A 21 -5.56 -3.35 -12.12
N LEU A 22 -5.75 -2.82 -10.91
CA LEU A 22 -6.26 -3.60 -9.77
C LEU A 22 -7.74 -3.98 -9.93
N ASP A 23 -8.54 -3.12 -10.54
CA ASP A 23 -9.93 -3.42 -10.89
C ASP A 23 -10.01 -4.63 -11.84
N ILE A 24 -9.15 -4.63 -12.87
CA ILE A 24 -9.10 -5.70 -13.88
C ILE A 24 -8.62 -7.01 -13.27
N ILE A 25 -7.57 -6.98 -12.43
CA ILE A 25 -7.03 -8.16 -11.74
C ILE A 25 -8.11 -8.78 -10.84
N GLN A 26 -8.78 -7.96 -10.03
CA GLN A 26 -9.86 -8.43 -9.16
C GLN A 26 -11.02 -9.02 -9.96
N ARG A 27 -11.43 -8.36 -11.07
CA ARG A 27 -12.49 -8.87 -11.96
C ARG A 27 -12.11 -10.19 -12.62
N ALA A 28 -10.83 -10.44 -12.86
CA ALA A 28 -10.33 -11.72 -13.37
C ALA A 28 -10.37 -12.86 -12.33
N GLY A 29 -10.78 -12.57 -11.09
CA GLY A 29 -10.90 -13.56 -10.01
C GLY A 29 -9.63 -13.75 -9.20
N ILE A 30 -8.63 -12.89 -9.36
CA ILE A 30 -7.40 -12.88 -8.57
C ILE A 30 -7.64 -12.00 -7.33
N ASN A 31 -7.25 -12.48 -6.15
CA ASN A 31 -7.41 -11.71 -4.92
C ASN A 31 -6.48 -10.49 -4.94
N VAL A 32 -6.98 -9.34 -4.48
CA VAL A 32 -6.18 -8.11 -4.37
C VAL A 32 -6.19 -7.63 -2.92
N LEU A 33 -5.03 -7.22 -2.42
CA LEU A 33 -4.86 -6.53 -1.16
C LEU A 33 -3.90 -5.35 -1.33
N TRP A 34 -4.24 -4.21 -0.75
CA TRP A 34 -3.35 -3.05 -0.65
C TRP A 34 -3.06 -2.70 0.81
N ASN A 35 -1.79 -2.74 1.22
CA ASN A 35 -1.34 -2.25 2.52
C ASN A 35 -0.66 -0.90 2.32
N ASP A 36 -1.14 0.13 3.02
CA ASP A 36 -0.69 1.51 2.84
C ASP A 36 0.08 2.05 4.05
N ASN A 37 1.32 2.51 3.82
CA ASN A 37 2.18 3.17 4.78
C ASN A 37 2.60 4.60 4.33
N ASP A 38 1.91 5.22 3.37
CA ASP A 38 2.34 6.49 2.75
C ASP A 38 1.20 7.54 2.70
N GLY A 39 0.27 7.47 3.66
CA GLY A 39 -0.83 8.43 3.77
C GLY A 39 -1.83 8.33 2.61
N GLY A 40 -2.04 7.12 2.09
CA GLY A 40 -3.11 6.76 1.17
C GLY A 40 -2.67 6.48 -0.26
N CYS A 41 -3.48 5.66 -0.94
CA CYS A 41 -3.23 5.12 -2.28
C CYS A 41 -3.61 6.04 -3.45
N LYS A 42 -3.94 7.31 -3.16
CA LYS A 42 -4.28 8.34 -4.16
C LYS A 42 -5.38 7.90 -5.14
N GLY A 43 -6.39 7.18 -4.64
CA GLY A 43 -7.52 6.68 -5.41
C GLY A 43 -7.30 5.34 -6.13
N ALA A 44 -6.06 4.83 -6.20
CA ALA A 44 -5.75 3.61 -6.94
C ALA A 44 -6.30 2.33 -6.29
N CYS A 45 -6.56 2.35 -4.98
CA CYS A 45 -7.01 1.21 -4.20
C CYS A 45 -8.48 1.30 -3.75
N ASP A 46 -9.20 2.38 -4.07
CA ASP A 46 -10.54 2.67 -3.54
C ASP A 46 -11.58 1.56 -3.82
N ARG A 47 -11.33 0.74 -4.85
CA ARG A 47 -12.24 -0.30 -5.35
C ARG A 47 -11.76 -1.73 -5.09
N VAL A 48 -10.71 -1.91 -4.31
CA VAL A 48 -10.17 -3.21 -3.90
C VAL A 48 -9.97 -3.24 -2.37
N PRO A 49 -9.87 -4.43 -1.73
CA PRO A 49 -9.53 -4.53 -0.32
C PRO A 49 -8.22 -3.79 -0.02
N HIS A 50 -8.28 -2.83 0.90
CA HIS A 50 -7.13 -2.03 1.29
C HIS A 50 -7.18 -1.71 2.78
N GLN A 51 -6.01 -1.47 3.36
CA GLN A 51 -5.86 -1.05 4.75
C GLN A 51 -4.76 0.00 4.89
N ASN A 52 -5.00 0.97 5.77
CA ASN A 52 -3.98 1.89 6.22
C ASN A 52 -3.24 1.27 7.42
N VAL A 53 -2.04 0.76 7.20
CA VAL A 53 -1.29 0.07 8.26
C VAL A 53 -0.69 1.05 9.28
N THR A 54 -0.59 2.34 8.96
CA THR A 54 -0.18 3.36 9.94
C THR A 54 -1.18 3.52 11.08
N GLU A 55 -2.46 3.27 10.84
CA GLU A 55 -3.52 3.38 11.86
C GLU A 55 -3.40 2.32 12.96
N LEU A 56 -2.66 1.23 12.71
CA LEU A 56 -2.36 0.21 13.70
C LEU A 56 -1.47 0.74 14.83
N ASN A 57 -0.68 1.79 14.56
CA ASN A 57 0.19 2.47 15.51
C ASN A 57 1.00 1.48 16.40
N LEU A 58 1.67 0.52 15.74
CA LEU A 58 2.34 -0.56 16.44
C LEU A 58 3.51 -0.04 17.29
N PRO A 59 3.59 -0.42 18.59
CA PRO A 59 4.66 0.03 19.46
C PRO A 59 6.05 -0.30 18.92
N GLY A 60 6.94 0.69 18.88
CA GLY A 60 8.32 0.53 18.39
C GLY A 60 8.46 0.48 16.87
N GLN A 61 7.36 0.51 16.12
CA GLN A 61 7.38 0.60 14.65
C GLN A 61 6.84 1.94 14.14
N CYS A 62 6.13 2.68 14.97
CA CYS A 62 5.55 3.98 14.62
C CYS A 62 6.02 5.09 15.58
N ILE A 63 6.28 6.27 15.03
CA ILE A 63 6.71 7.49 15.72
C ILE A 63 5.91 8.65 15.13
N ASP A 64 5.21 9.40 15.99
CA ASP A 64 4.46 10.62 15.61
C ASP A 64 3.50 10.47 14.42
N GLY A 65 2.91 9.28 14.25
CA GLY A 65 1.95 8.98 13.18
C GLY A 65 2.57 8.46 11.88
N GLU A 66 3.88 8.34 11.82
CA GLU A 66 4.62 7.71 10.72
C GLU A 66 5.20 6.37 11.19
N CYS A 67 5.23 5.38 10.31
CA CYS A 67 5.71 4.04 10.65
C CYS A 67 6.83 3.59 9.71
N TYR A 68 7.74 2.77 10.24
CA TYR A 68 8.71 2.06 9.41
C TYR A 68 7.99 1.07 8.49
N ASP A 69 8.53 0.84 7.30
CA ASP A 69 7.89 0.02 6.26
C ASP A 69 7.70 -1.45 6.69
N GLU A 70 8.40 -1.93 7.72
CA GLU A 70 8.17 -3.26 8.31
C GLU A 70 6.72 -3.47 8.79
N VAL A 71 6.01 -2.39 9.14
CA VAL A 71 4.59 -2.45 9.54
C VAL A 71 3.69 -3.04 8.43
N LEU A 72 4.10 -2.92 7.17
CA LEU A 72 3.36 -3.46 6.00
C LEU A 72 3.25 -4.99 6.03
N PHE A 73 4.11 -5.68 6.77
CA PHE A 73 4.09 -7.13 6.93
C PHE A 73 3.23 -7.60 8.11
N HIS A 74 2.70 -6.69 8.93
CA HIS A 74 1.87 -7.07 10.07
C HIS A 74 0.60 -7.80 9.61
N GLY A 75 0.40 -9.03 10.10
CA GLY A 75 -0.73 -9.89 9.74
C GLY A 75 -0.70 -10.42 8.28
N LEU A 76 0.35 -10.12 7.52
CA LEU A 76 0.42 -10.52 6.11
C LEU A 76 0.65 -12.03 5.95
N GLU A 77 1.41 -12.65 6.84
CA GLU A 77 1.63 -14.10 6.86
C GLU A 77 0.30 -14.84 7.07
N ASP A 78 -0.48 -14.45 8.08
CA ASP A 78 -1.81 -15.02 8.33
C ASP A 78 -2.75 -14.84 7.13
N TYR A 79 -2.72 -13.66 6.47
CA TYR A 79 -3.50 -13.44 5.25
C TYR A 79 -3.11 -14.40 4.13
N ILE A 80 -1.81 -14.60 3.90
CA ILE A 80 -1.28 -15.49 2.87
C ILE A 80 -1.68 -16.94 3.16
N ASP A 81 -1.59 -17.39 4.42
CA ASP A 81 -1.95 -18.75 4.81
C ASP A 81 -3.45 -19.07 4.59
N HIS A 82 -4.31 -18.06 4.73
CA HIS A 82 -5.74 -18.19 4.51
C HIS A 82 -6.16 -17.93 3.06
N LEU A 83 -5.26 -17.39 2.22
CA LEU A 83 -5.52 -17.10 0.82
C LEU A 83 -5.92 -18.37 0.06
N LYS A 84 -6.85 -18.22 -0.89
CA LYS A 84 -7.29 -19.29 -1.79
C LYS A 84 -7.18 -18.79 -3.23
N GLY A 85 -6.41 -19.51 -4.03
CA GLY A 85 -6.10 -19.13 -5.42
C GLY A 85 -4.97 -18.10 -5.49
N ASP A 86 -4.87 -17.44 -6.65
CA ASP A 86 -3.83 -16.45 -6.90
C ASP A 86 -4.13 -15.12 -6.18
N GLY A 87 -3.08 -14.40 -5.82
CA GLY A 87 -3.19 -13.10 -5.16
C GLY A 87 -2.13 -12.10 -5.64
N VAL A 88 -2.53 -10.83 -5.68
CA VAL A 88 -1.67 -9.68 -5.90
C VAL A 88 -1.77 -8.79 -4.66
N ILE A 89 -0.66 -8.65 -3.96
CA ILE A 89 -0.55 -7.80 -2.77
C ILE A 89 0.32 -6.61 -3.12
N VAL A 90 -0.19 -5.39 -2.89
CA VAL A 90 0.54 -4.14 -3.04
C VAL A 90 0.97 -3.66 -1.66
N LEU A 91 2.27 -3.44 -1.49
CA LEU A 91 2.86 -2.82 -0.30
C LEU A 91 3.28 -1.39 -0.68
N HIS A 92 2.54 -0.39 -0.20
CA HIS A 92 2.80 1.01 -0.50
C HIS A 92 3.65 1.63 0.60
N THR A 93 4.96 1.59 0.38
CA THR A 93 6.00 2.06 1.30
C THR A 93 6.09 3.58 1.37
N ILE A 94 6.41 4.12 2.54
CA ILE A 94 6.88 5.52 2.66
C ILE A 94 8.25 5.69 1.99
N GLY A 95 9.04 4.61 1.94
CA GLY A 95 10.26 4.52 1.16
C GLY A 95 11.44 5.23 1.84
N SER A 96 11.99 6.25 1.18
CA SER A 96 13.06 7.09 1.74
C SER A 96 12.44 8.36 2.31
N PRO A 97 12.02 8.36 3.59
CA PRO A 97 11.46 9.53 4.25
C PRO A 97 12.45 10.69 4.21
N ARG A 98 11.93 11.93 4.27
CA ARG A 98 12.78 13.11 4.40
C ARG A 98 13.57 13.04 5.72
N PRO A 99 14.74 13.71 5.85
CA PRO A 99 15.59 13.58 7.05
C PRO A 99 14.92 13.95 8.37
N ASP A 100 13.85 14.74 8.32
CA ASP A 100 13.02 15.19 9.45
C ASP A 100 11.87 14.24 9.80
N VAL A 101 11.61 13.26 8.94
CA VAL A 101 10.46 12.34 9.00
C VAL A 101 10.88 11.06 9.74
N LEU A 102 12.10 10.52 9.52
CA LEU A 102 12.62 9.37 10.29
C LEU A 102 14.15 9.38 10.52
N GLN A 103 14.60 9.57 11.77
CA GLN A 103 15.92 9.15 12.32
C GLN A 103 15.88 9.02 13.87
N PRO A 104 16.74 8.20 14.52
CA PRO A 104 17.20 6.85 14.21
C PRO A 104 16.77 5.82 15.28
N LEU A 105 16.92 4.52 14.96
CA LEU A 105 17.16 3.46 15.94
C LEU A 105 18.46 3.77 16.71
N SER A 106 18.38 4.60 17.75
CA SER A 106 19.48 4.78 18.70
C SER A 106 19.47 3.63 19.71
N THR A 107 20.12 2.52 19.38
CA THR A 107 21.13 1.77 20.18
C THR A 107 21.20 0.29 19.79
N ALA A 108 22.21 -0.06 18.97
CA ALA A 108 22.84 -1.38 18.97
C ALA A 108 24.26 -1.27 18.38
N VAL A 109 25.17 -0.69 19.17
CA VAL A 109 26.61 -1.01 19.16
C VAL A 109 27.03 -1.19 20.62
#